data_AF-A0A945W479-F1
#
_entry.id   AF-A0A945W479-F1
#
_cell.length_a   1.000
_cell.length_b   1.000
_cell.length_c   1.000
_cell.angle_alpha   90.00
_cell.angle_beta   90.00
_cell.angle_gamma   90.00
#
_symmetry.space_group_name_H-M   'P 1'
#
loop_
_entity.id
_entity.type
_entity.pdbx_description
1 polymer ?
#
loop_
_entity_poly.entity_id
_entity_poly.type
_entity_poly.pdbx_seq_one_letter_code
_entity_poly.pdbx_strand_id
1 'polypeptide(L)'
;LLFLISIFCLGFSNVFASDIDAPTIYAEKCALCHGEDGKGTSAGIGFGTKDFTDKEWQGSRTDDEFVNSITHGNPDNDNYIPFGDMLSEEEIKAMVPHVRAFAH
;
A
#
# COMPACT_ATOMS: atom_id res chain seq x y z
N LEU A 1 -15.98 24.96 -53.93
CA LEU A 1 -15.63 23.63 -53.38
C LEU A 1 -15.02 23.89 -52.00
N LEU A 2 -15.74 23.70 -50.88
CA LEU A 2 -15.81 22.44 -50.10
C LEU A 2 -14.38 21.88 -49.92
N PHE A 3 -13.77 21.87 -48.73
CA PHE A 3 -14.09 21.04 -47.55
C PHE A 3 -13.42 21.65 -46.29
N LEU A 4 -14.18 21.96 -45.24
CA LEU A 4 -14.35 21.19 -43.99
C LEU A 4 -13.14 21.21 -43.03
N ILE A 5 -13.30 21.99 -41.96
CA ILE A 5 -13.09 21.68 -40.53
C ILE A 5 -12.13 20.53 -40.23
N SER A 6 -11.03 20.82 -39.51
CA SER A 6 -10.62 19.97 -38.40
C SER A 6 -9.89 20.79 -37.33
N ILE A 7 -10.68 21.29 -36.38
CA ILE A 7 -10.22 21.47 -35.00
C ILE A 7 -9.98 20.05 -34.49
N PHE A 8 -8.72 19.63 -34.39
CA PHE A 8 -8.36 18.52 -33.53
C PHE A 8 -7.77 19.09 -32.24
N CYS A 9 -8.64 19.74 -31.47
CA CYS A 9 -8.48 19.75 -30.02
C CYS A 9 -9.00 18.40 -29.50
N LEU A 10 -8.13 17.40 -29.44
CA LEU A 10 -8.21 16.31 -28.47
C LEU A 10 -6.76 16.17 -27.96
N GLY A 11 -6.39 16.69 -26.79
CA GLY A 11 -7.11 16.49 -25.55
C GLY A 11 -6.77 15.10 -25.01
N PHE A 12 -5.50 14.87 -24.68
CA PHE A 12 -5.16 14.00 -23.56
C PHE A 12 -4.16 14.77 -22.70
N SER A 13 -4.75 15.60 -21.86
CA SER A 13 -4.26 15.88 -20.53
C SER A 13 -3.82 14.57 -19.88
N ASN A 14 -2.56 14.14 -20.06
CA ASN A 14 -1.91 13.33 -19.05
C ASN A 14 -1.51 14.28 -17.92
N VAL A 15 -2.55 14.77 -17.25
CA VAL A 15 -2.50 15.35 -15.93
C VAL A 15 -2.00 14.22 -15.03
N PHE A 16 -0.74 14.31 -14.65
CA PHE A 16 -0.06 13.64 -13.54
C PHE A 16 -0.77 12.41 -12.97
N ALA A 17 -0.45 11.22 -13.49
CA ALA A 17 -0.37 10.08 -12.58
C ALA A 17 0.90 10.33 -11.75
N SER A 18 0.75 10.79 -10.51
CA SER A 18 1.87 10.70 -9.57
C SER A 18 2.16 9.21 -9.38
N ASP A 19 3.33 8.74 -9.82
CA ASP A 19 3.77 7.40 -9.48
C ASP A 19 3.77 7.28 -7.95
N ILE A 20 2.92 6.40 -7.40
CA ILE A 20 2.83 6.20 -5.96
C ILE A 20 4.14 5.55 -5.49
N ASP A 21 4.91 6.26 -4.67
CA ASP A 21 6.17 5.77 -4.11
C ASP A 21 5.90 4.91 -2.87
N ALA A 22 5.42 3.69 -3.13
CA ALA A 22 5.08 2.76 -2.07
C ALA A 22 6.26 2.43 -1.12
N PRO A 23 7.50 2.23 -1.62
CA PRO A 23 8.66 2.06 -0.74
C PRO A 23 8.88 3.20 0.25
N THR A 24 8.76 4.45 -0.19
CA THR A 24 8.92 5.61 0.70
C THR A 24 7.80 5.68 1.74
N ILE A 25 6.55 5.46 1.33
CA ILE A 25 5.42 5.41 2.28
C ILE A 25 5.64 4.33 3.34
N TYR A 26 6.04 3.12 2.92
CA TYR A 26 6.34 2.03 3.85
C TYR A 26 7.46 2.39 4.82
N ALA A 27 8.57 2.95 4.33
CA ALA A 27 9.70 3.36 5.14
C ALA A 27 9.30 4.40 6.20
N GLU A 28 8.47 5.39 5.84
CA GLU A 28 8.07 6.45 6.76
C GLU A 28 6.97 6.05 7.74
N LYS A 29 6.06 5.16 7.35
CA LYS A 29 4.79 4.94 8.07
C LYS A 29 4.67 3.53 8.65
N CYS A 30 5.32 2.54 8.07
CA CYS A 30 5.14 1.13 8.40
C CYS A 30 6.38 0.50 9.04
N ALA A 31 7.57 0.87 8.55
CA ALA A 31 8.84 0.23 8.93
C ALA A 31 9.20 0.39 10.42
N LEU A 32 8.66 1.40 11.10
CA LEU A 32 8.86 1.57 12.55
C LEU A 32 8.40 0.34 13.36
N CYS A 33 7.34 -0.33 12.91
CA CYS A 33 6.82 -1.55 13.53
C CYS A 33 7.15 -2.80 12.72
N HIS A 34 7.04 -2.72 11.39
CA HIS A 34 7.21 -3.87 10.50
C HIS A 34 8.65 -4.11 10.04
N GLY A 35 9.58 -3.21 10.37
CA GLY A 35 10.99 -3.29 9.95
C GLY A 35 11.17 -2.95 8.47
N GLU A 36 12.34 -2.40 8.10
CA GLU A 36 12.70 -2.17 6.70
C GLU A 36 12.84 -3.48 5.91
N ASP A 37 13.10 -4.59 6.59
CA ASP A 37 13.22 -5.93 6.03
C ASP A 37 11.93 -6.77 6.11
N GLY A 38 10.84 -6.19 6.62
CA GLY A 38 9.54 -6.84 6.74
C GLY A 38 9.42 -7.88 7.87
N LYS A 39 10.47 -8.09 8.68
CA LYS A 39 10.47 -9.11 9.75
C LYS A 39 9.86 -8.64 11.06
N GLY A 40 9.53 -7.35 11.16
CA GLY A 40 9.14 -6.70 12.39
C GLY A 40 10.33 -6.18 13.18
N THR A 41 10.17 -5.01 13.79
CA THR A 41 11.10 -4.52 14.81
C THR A 41 10.84 -5.25 16.14
N SER A 42 11.78 -5.23 17.09
CA SER A 42 11.59 -5.84 18.40
C SER A 42 10.32 -5.33 19.12
N ALA A 43 10.03 -4.03 18.98
CA ALA A 43 8.81 -3.44 19.51
C ALA A 43 7.56 -3.90 18.74
N GLY A 44 7.61 -3.88 17.40
CA GLY A 44 6.51 -4.34 16.56
C GLY A 44 6.12 -5.79 16.83
N ILE A 45 7.10 -6.69 16.99
CA ILE A 45 6.87 -8.09 17.34
C ILE A 45 6.14 -8.19 18.69
N GLY A 46 6.53 -7.36 19.66
CA GLY A 46 5.84 -7.25 20.95
C GLY A 46 4.38 -6.78 20.84
N PHE A 47 4.06 -5.97 19.83
CA PHE A 47 2.70 -5.57 19.47
C PHE A 47 1.97 -6.59 18.59
N GLY A 48 2.66 -7.65 18.19
CA GLY A 48 2.11 -8.76 17.42
C GLY A 48 2.22 -8.60 15.91
N THR A 49 3.13 -7.79 15.38
CA THR A 49 3.45 -7.79 13.94
C THR A 49 3.84 -9.19 13.48
N LYS A 50 3.54 -9.49 12.22
CA LYS A 50 3.88 -10.76 11.58
C LYS A 50 5.13 -10.57 10.73
N ASP A 51 5.88 -11.65 10.55
CA ASP A 51 7.02 -11.67 9.64
C ASP A 51 6.50 -11.74 8.21
N PHE A 52 6.65 -10.65 7.45
CA PHE A 52 6.21 -10.58 6.06
C PHE A 52 7.07 -11.41 5.11
N THR A 53 8.22 -11.92 5.56
CA THR A 53 9.05 -12.86 4.80
C THR A 53 8.56 -14.31 4.91
N ASP A 54 7.63 -14.60 5.82
CA ASP A 54 6.98 -15.91 5.96
C ASP A 54 5.97 -16.15 4.82
N LYS A 55 6.34 -17.04 3.89
CA LYS A 55 5.54 -17.40 2.73
C LYS A 55 4.23 -18.11 3.08
N GLU A 56 4.22 -18.91 4.15
CA GLU A 56 3.02 -19.63 4.58
C GLU A 56 2.01 -18.64 5.16
N TRP A 57 2.48 -17.75 6.04
CA TRP A 57 1.66 -16.69 6.59
C TRP A 57 1.09 -15.78 5.50
N GLN A 58 1.94 -15.30 4.58
CA GLN A 58 1.51 -14.52 3.42
C GLN A 58 0.47 -15.27 2.58
N GLY A 59 0.70 -16.55 2.26
CA GLY A 59 -0.21 -17.38 1.49
C GLY A 59 -1.56 -17.64 2.17
N SER A 60 -1.63 -17.51 3.50
CA SER A 60 -2.88 -17.62 4.27
C SER A 60 -3.77 -16.37 4.21
N ARG A 61 -3.31 -15.30 3.57
CA ARG A 61 -3.98 -13.99 3.50
C ARG A 61 -4.31 -13.61 2.08
N THR A 62 -5.46 -12.97 1.91
CA THR A 62 -5.90 -12.32 0.68
C THR A 62 -5.41 -10.88 0.61
N ASP A 63 -5.30 -10.32 -0.59
CA ASP A 63 -4.90 -8.92 -0.79
C ASP A 63 -5.93 -7.95 -0.19
N ASP A 64 -7.22 -8.29 -0.24
CA ASP A 64 -8.29 -7.50 0.39
C ASP A 64 -8.17 -7.48 1.92
N GLU A 65 -7.68 -8.55 2.56
CA GLU A 65 -7.38 -8.55 3.99
C GLU A 65 -6.26 -7.55 4.33
N PHE A 66 -5.23 -7.42 3.48
CA PHE A 66 -4.19 -6.40 3.67
C PHE A 66 -4.74 -4.99 3.50
N VAL A 67 -5.50 -4.73 2.43
CA VAL A 67 -6.17 -3.43 2.22
C VAL A 67 -7.03 -3.10 3.44
N ASN A 68 -7.88 -4.03 3.87
CA ASN A 68 -8.76 -3.81 5.01
C ASN A 68 -7.99 -3.53 6.31
N SER A 69 -6.92 -4.28 6.57
CA SER A 69 -6.09 -4.08 7.76
C SER A 69 -5.35 -2.74 7.74
N ILE A 70 -4.88 -2.28 6.57
CA ILE A 70 -4.22 -0.97 6.45
C ILE A 70 -5.26 0.15 6.62
N THR A 71 -6.43 0.03 5.99
CA THR A 71 -7.49 1.03 6.09
C THR A 71 -8.04 1.16 7.51
N HIS A 72 -8.36 0.04 8.15
CA HIS A 72 -9.16 0.01 9.38
C HIS A 72 -8.39 -0.43 10.64
N GLY A 73 -7.12 -0.80 10.53
CA GLY A 73 -6.38 -1.38 11.65
C GLY A 73 -6.87 -2.79 12.00
N ASN A 74 -6.75 -3.18 13.26
CA ASN A 74 -7.26 -4.46 13.77
C ASN A 74 -8.16 -4.24 15.01
N PRO A 75 -9.45 -4.61 14.96
CA PRO A 75 -10.38 -4.41 16.08
C PRO A 75 -10.05 -5.27 17.32
N ASP A 76 -9.30 -6.36 17.15
CA ASP A 76 -8.87 -7.25 18.24
C ASP A 76 -7.47 -6.90 18.77
N ASN A 77 -6.79 -5.93 18.15
CA ASN A 77 -5.45 -5.49 18.55
C ASN A 77 -5.22 -4.01 18.20
N ASP A 78 -5.46 -3.14 19.18
CA ASP A 78 -5.36 -1.68 19.04
C ASP A 78 -3.96 -1.16 18.66
N ASN A 79 -2.91 -1.99 18.71
CA ASN A 79 -1.59 -1.59 18.22
C ASN A 79 -1.54 -1.49 16.68
N TYR A 80 -2.49 -2.12 15.98
CA TYR A 80 -2.67 -1.99 14.54
C TYR A 80 -3.59 -0.80 14.28
N ILE A 81 -2.99 0.37 14.09
CA ILE A 81 -3.71 1.62 13.86
C ILE A 81 -4.26 1.72 12.43
N PRO A 82 -5.42 2.38 12.22
CA PRO A 82 -5.97 2.63 10.89
C PRO A 82 -5.18 3.72 10.15
N PHE A 83 -4.99 3.53 8.85
CA PHE A 83 -4.38 4.51 7.93
C PHE A 83 -5.36 5.08 6.89
N GLY A 84 -6.64 4.68 6.93
CA GLY A 84 -7.65 5.12 5.95
C GLY A 84 -7.88 6.64 5.89
N ASP A 85 -7.61 7.36 6.98
CA ASP A 85 -7.68 8.83 7.03
C ASP A 85 -6.35 9.52 6.68
N MET A 86 -5.27 8.74 6.53
CA MET A 86 -3.91 9.25 6.30
C MET A 86 -3.40 8.97 4.87
N LEU A 87 -3.91 7.92 4.23
CA LEU A 87 -3.52 7.47 2.89
C LEU A 87 -4.74 7.41 1.98
N SER A 88 -4.56 7.77 0.72
CA SER A 88 -5.57 7.54 -0.33
C SER A 88 -5.81 6.04 -0.57
N GLU A 89 -6.95 5.71 -1.16
CA GLU A 89 -7.28 4.32 -1.52
C GLU A 89 -6.21 3.72 -2.46
N GLU A 90 -5.71 4.53 -3.39
CA GLU A 90 -4.65 4.14 -4.32
C GLU A 90 -3.32 3.88 -3.61
N GLU A 91 -2.95 4.71 -2.62
CA GLU A 91 -1.74 4.49 -1.81
C GLU A 91 -1.85 3.20 -0.97
N ILE A 92 -3.00 2.95 -0.36
CA ILE A 92 -3.26 1.73 0.41
C ILE A 92 -3.15 0.49 -0.49
N LYS A 93 -3.77 0.53 -1.67
CA LYS A 93 -3.66 -0.56 -2.65
C LYS A 93 -2.23 -0.77 -3.12
N ALA A 94 -1.44 0.29 -3.27
CA ALA A 94 -0.03 0.21 -3.64
C ALA A 94 0.85 -0.41 -2.54
N MET A 95 0.44 -0.37 -1.26
CA MET A 95 1.15 -1.04 -0.17
C MET A 95 1.12 -2.56 -0.29
N VAL A 96 0.04 -3.13 -0.82
CA VAL A 96 -0.13 -4.58 -0.91
C VAL A 96 1.03 -5.24 -1.68
N PRO A 97 1.32 -4.88 -2.95
CA PRO A 97 2.44 -5.49 -3.66
C PRO A 97 3.79 -5.20 -3.01
N HIS A 98 3.96 -4.07 -2.31
CA HIS A 98 5.17 -3.78 -1.54
C HIS A 98 5.35 -4.77 -0.37
N VAL A 99 4.29 -5.00 0.42
CA VAL A 99 4.30 -5.97 1.53
C VAL A 99 4.45 -7.40 1.02
N ARG A 100 3.79 -7.75 -0.09
CA ARG A 100 3.94 -9.06 -0.74
C ARG A 100 5.37 -9.31 -1.20
N ALA A 101 6.08 -8.26 -1.59
CA ALA A 101 7.42 -8.40 -2.10
C ALA A 101 8.32 -9.09 -1.08
N PHE A 102 8.23 -8.82 0.23
CA PHE A 102 9.10 -9.41 1.27
C PHE A 102 9.17 -10.95 1.29
N ALA A 103 8.18 -11.64 0.73
CA ALA A 103 8.09 -13.09 0.69
C ALA A 103 8.91 -13.74 -0.47
N HIS A 104 10.06 -13.15 -0.84
CA HIS A 104 10.90 -13.59 -1.97
C HIS A 104 11.37 -15.06 -1.84
#